data_AF-A0A4P7W2H8-F1
#
_entry.id   AF-A0A4P7W2H8-F1
#
_cell.length_a   1.000
_cell.length_b   1.000
_cell.length_c   1.000
_cell.angle_alpha   90.00
_cell.angle_beta   90.00
_cell.angle_gamma   90.00
#
_symmetry.space_group_name_H-M   'P 1'
#
loop_
_entity.id
_entity.type
_entity.pdbx_description
1 polymer ?
#
loop_
_entity_poly.entity_id
_entity_poly.type
_entity_poly.pdbx_seq_one_letter_code
_entity_poly.pdbx_strand_id
1 'polypeptide(L)'
;MVKLRDKFSLPETWGAGLAYDWNDRLQAEVDVTYQNWSKAKYHQIENFSSGKFDNRWRIGAGLSYRPDPRGGYFKRVTYRAGGYYNRDYIMVEGNHVRDYGISCGFGLPAASEKTVINLGFEYINRQATPNPLLKEQYFHVTLGINFNQVWFFQNKLR
;
A
#
# COMPACT_ATOMS: atom_id res chain seq x y z
N MET A 1 -41.29 0.52 11.42
CA MET A 1 -40.17 1.41 11.03
C MET A 1 -39.02 1.17 12.02
N VAL A 2 -38.02 0.39 11.64
CA VAL A 2 -36.92 -0.03 12.55
C VAL A 2 -35.85 1.08 12.60
N LYS A 3 -35.59 1.63 13.80
CA LYS A 3 -34.56 2.66 14.01
C LYS A 3 -33.16 2.05 13.91
N LEU A 4 -32.33 2.59 13.01
CA LEU A 4 -30.95 2.16 12.71
C LEU A 4 -29.87 2.95 13.49
N ARG A 5 -30.22 3.67 14.55
CA ARG A 5 -29.24 4.34 15.43
C ARG A 5 -28.61 3.26 16.33
N ASP A 6 -27.28 3.20 16.39
CA ASP A 6 -26.44 2.36 17.29
C ASP A 6 -26.11 0.89 16.94
N LYS A 7 -26.02 0.50 15.66
CA LYS A 7 -25.62 -0.89 15.30
C LYS A 7 -24.37 -1.06 14.45
N PHE A 8 -23.59 -0.01 14.21
CA PHE A 8 -22.33 -0.10 13.46
C PHE A 8 -21.18 0.52 14.24
N SER A 9 -20.29 -0.33 14.75
CA SER A 9 -18.98 0.08 15.25
C SER A 9 -17.99 -0.13 14.12
N LEU A 10 -17.27 0.93 13.70
CA LEU A 10 -16.09 0.73 12.87
C LEU A 10 -15.03 -0.03 13.70
N PRO A 11 -14.30 -0.97 13.09
CA PRO A 11 -13.22 -1.67 13.76
C PRO A 11 -12.07 -0.70 14.08
N GLU A 12 -11.55 -0.80 15.29
CA GLU A 12 -10.36 -0.05 15.69
C GLU A 12 -9.15 -0.56 14.89
N THR A 13 -8.45 0.36 14.23
CA THR A 13 -7.25 0.05 13.42
C THR A 13 -6.04 0.67 14.10
N TRP A 14 -5.08 -0.16 14.46
CA TRP A 14 -3.85 0.22 15.15
C TRP A 14 -2.69 -0.04 14.21
N GLY A 15 -1.90 0.98 13.89
CA GLY A 15 -0.74 0.84 13.03
C GLY A 15 0.50 1.42 13.69
N ALA A 16 1.63 0.77 13.49
CA ALA A 16 2.95 1.26 13.87
C ALA A 16 3.92 1.01 12.71
N GLY A 17 4.73 2.01 12.38
CA GLY A 17 5.74 1.90 11.33
C GLY A 17 7.04 2.58 11.75
N LEU A 18 8.15 2.07 11.24
CA LEU A 18 9.48 2.61 11.42
C LEU A 18 10.09 2.86 10.06
N ALA A 19 10.59 4.08 9.85
CA ALA A 19 11.37 4.46 8.69
C ALA A 19 12.77 4.89 9.13
N TYR A 20 13.77 4.49 8.36
CA TYR A 20 15.16 4.82 8.60
C TYR A 20 15.81 5.34 7.32
N ASP A 21 16.33 6.55 7.39
CA ASP A 21 17.03 7.22 6.30
C ASP A 21 18.55 7.19 6.52
N TRP A 22 19.25 6.50 5.63
CA TRP A 22 20.71 6.50 5.57
C TRP A 22 21.21 7.50 4.52
N ASN A 23 21.73 8.64 5.00
CA ASN A 23 22.50 9.61 4.21
C ASN A 23 21.77 10.11 2.94
N ASP A 24 20.45 10.33 3.02
CA ASP A 24 19.56 10.73 1.91
C ASP A 24 19.62 9.84 0.65
N ARG A 25 20.23 8.65 0.76
CA ARG A 25 20.47 7.75 -0.36
C ARG A 25 19.73 6.44 -0.22
N LEU A 26 19.60 5.91 0.97
CA LEU A 26 18.88 4.67 1.21
C LEU A 26 17.85 4.92 2.30
N GLN A 27 16.60 4.64 2.01
CA GLN A 27 15.51 4.70 2.97
C GLN A 27 14.98 3.29 3.13
N ALA A 28 14.82 2.84 4.36
CA ALA A 28 14.18 1.58 4.68
C ALA A 28 12.95 1.86 5.53
N GLU A 29 11.85 1.17 5.26
CA GLU A 29 10.59 1.33 5.97
C GLU A 29 10.03 -0.04 6.30
N VAL A 30 9.46 -0.18 7.49
CA VAL A 30 8.69 -1.36 7.90
C VAL A 30 7.43 -0.85 8.58
N ASP A 31 6.27 -1.33 8.12
CA ASP A 31 4.97 -1.00 8.67
C ASP A 31 4.25 -2.26 9.17
N VAL A 32 3.54 -2.12 10.28
CA VAL A 32 2.68 -3.16 10.83
C VAL A 32 1.34 -2.51 11.15
N THR A 33 0.28 -3.00 10.53
CA THR A 33 -1.08 -2.56 10.77
C THR A 33 -1.92 -3.72 11.29
N TYR A 34 -2.53 -3.55 12.45
CA TYR A 34 -3.45 -4.48 13.07
C TYR A 34 -4.85 -3.88 13.11
N GLN A 35 -5.85 -4.61 12.62
CA GLN A 35 -7.23 -4.17 12.63
C GLN A 35 -8.06 -5.13 13.46
N ASN A 36 -8.50 -4.67 14.63
CA ASN A 36 -9.27 -5.46 15.56
C ASN A 36 -10.74 -5.39 15.21
N TRP A 37 -11.19 -6.41 14.49
CA TRP A 37 -12.59 -6.57 14.16
C TRP A 37 -13.34 -7.48 15.16
N SER A 38 -12.63 -8.11 16.12
CA SER A 38 -13.21 -9.04 17.10
C SER A 38 -14.24 -8.41 18.06
N LYS A 39 -14.41 -7.09 18.06
CA LYS A 39 -15.39 -6.37 18.92
C LYS A 39 -16.59 -5.79 18.16
N ALA A 40 -16.68 -6.00 16.84
CA ALA A 40 -17.85 -5.53 16.08
C ALA A 40 -19.08 -6.38 16.43
N LYS A 41 -19.95 -5.86 17.29
CA LYS A 41 -21.27 -6.46 17.59
C LYS A 41 -22.13 -6.45 16.33
N TYR A 42 -22.06 -7.49 15.51
CA TYR A 42 -23.08 -7.74 14.49
C TYR A 42 -24.32 -8.35 15.17
N HIS A 43 -25.50 -7.80 14.87
CA HIS A 43 -26.77 -8.34 15.33
C HIS A 43 -26.96 -9.71 14.67
N GLN A 44 -27.09 -10.77 15.49
CA GLN A 44 -27.43 -12.11 15.04
C GLN A 44 -28.70 -12.07 14.18
N ILE A 45 -28.56 -12.40 12.90
CA ILE A 45 -29.68 -12.80 12.06
C ILE A 45 -29.75 -14.31 12.21
N GLU A 46 -30.82 -14.81 12.84
CA GLU A 46 -31.11 -16.24 12.91
C GLU A 46 -31.12 -16.81 11.48
N ASN A 47 -30.30 -17.83 11.23
CA ASN A 47 -30.10 -18.57 9.96
C ASN A 47 -28.91 -18.21 9.05
N PHE A 48 -27.93 -17.40 9.48
CA PHE A 48 -26.63 -17.36 8.79
C PHE A 48 -25.51 -17.88 9.68
N SER A 49 -24.96 -19.03 9.29
CA SER A 49 -23.81 -19.71 9.87
C SER A 49 -22.73 -18.69 10.21
N SER A 50 -22.46 -18.56 11.51
CA SER A 50 -21.48 -17.67 12.11
C SER A 50 -20.12 -17.75 11.40
N GLY A 51 -19.90 -16.90 10.41
CA GLY A 51 -18.58 -16.64 9.83
C GLY A 51 -17.75 -15.98 10.92
N LYS A 52 -16.94 -16.78 11.62
CA LYS A 52 -15.96 -16.26 12.58
C LYS A 52 -15.07 -15.28 11.84
N PHE A 53 -14.86 -14.17 12.48
CA PHE A 53 -14.51 -12.93 11.86
C PHE A 53 -13.24 -12.61 12.66
N ASP A 54 -12.06 -12.91 12.08
CA ASP A 54 -10.77 -13.09 12.76
C ASP A 54 -9.79 -11.95 12.46
N ASN A 55 -9.09 -11.46 13.47
CA ASN A 55 -8.28 -10.23 13.43
C ASN A 55 -7.40 -10.10 12.17
N ARG A 56 -7.54 -8.95 11.47
CA ARG A 56 -6.71 -8.64 10.29
C ARG A 56 -5.39 -8.04 10.74
N TRP A 57 -4.29 -8.52 10.16
CA TRP A 57 -3.00 -7.89 10.33
C TRP A 57 -2.27 -7.83 8.99
N ARG A 58 -1.57 -6.73 8.78
CA ARG A 58 -0.75 -6.45 7.61
C ARG A 58 0.64 -6.07 8.10
N ILE A 59 1.65 -6.63 7.46
CA ILE A 59 3.04 -6.23 7.63
C ILE A 59 3.57 -5.87 6.25
N GLY A 60 4.15 -4.69 6.12
CA GLY A 60 4.86 -4.23 4.94
C GLY A 60 6.30 -3.89 5.27
N ALA A 61 7.15 -4.03 4.26
CA ALA A 61 8.52 -3.56 4.28
C ALA A 61 8.85 -2.95 2.92
N GLY A 62 9.53 -1.80 2.94
CA GLY A 62 9.90 -1.02 1.77
C GLY A 62 11.36 -0.60 1.85
N LEU A 63 11.99 -0.48 0.69
CA LEU A 63 13.33 0.06 0.51
C LEU A 63 13.27 1.04 -0.65
N SER A 64 13.81 2.24 -0.45
CA SER A 64 14.09 3.17 -1.53
C SER A 64 15.58 3.48 -1.58
N TYR A 65 16.13 3.52 -2.78
CA TYR A 65 17.53 3.82 -3.03
C TYR A 65 17.66 4.89 -4.10
N ARG A 66 18.25 6.03 -3.71
CA ARG A 66 18.55 7.18 -4.55
C ARG A 66 20.06 7.46 -4.48
N PRO A 67 20.85 7.12 -5.51
CA PRO A 67 22.31 7.20 -5.46
C PRO A 67 22.86 8.61 -5.16
N ASP A 68 22.31 9.66 -5.78
CA ASP A 68 22.74 11.04 -5.57
C ASP A 68 21.69 12.06 -6.07
N PRO A 69 21.19 12.99 -5.22
CA PRO A 69 20.31 14.06 -5.66
C PRO A 69 21.01 15.14 -6.52
N ARG A 70 22.34 15.28 -6.45
CA ARG A 70 23.11 16.32 -7.14
C ARG A 70 24.06 15.79 -8.23
N GLY A 71 24.29 14.48 -8.30
CA GLY A 71 25.11 13.82 -9.32
C GLY A 71 24.52 13.82 -10.75
N GLY A 72 25.26 13.25 -11.71
CA GLY A 72 24.84 13.14 -13.13
C GLY A 72 23.53 12.34 -13.33
N TYR A 73 23.00 12.37 -14.56
CA TYR A 73 21.65 11.87 -14.92
C TYR A 73 21.29 10.49 -14.34
N PHE A 74 22.20 9.51 -14.45
CA PHE A 74 22.00 8.15 -13.92
C PHE A 74 21.99 8.05 -12.39
N LYS A 75 22.66 8.97 -11.69
CA LYS A 75 22.72 8.94 -10.22
C LYS A 75 21.46 9.50 -9.56
N ARG A 76 20.61 10.21 -10.32
CA ARG A 76 19.36 10.81 -9.80
C ARG A 76 18.16 9.86 -9.85
N VAL A 77 18.31 8.68 -10.45
CA VAL A 77 17.25 7.68 -10.54
C VAL A 77 16.94 7.15 -9.14
N THR A 78 15.68 7.21 -8.74
CA THR A 78 15.22 6.63 -7.47
C THR A 78 14.65 5.24 -7.72
N TYR A 79 15.25 4.23 -7.12
CA TYR A 79 14.76 2.86 -7.16
C TYR A 79 13.95 2.61 -5.89
N ARG A 80 12.80 1.97 -6.02
CA ARG A 80 11.94 1.58 -4.90
C ARG A 80 11.60 0.11 -5.05
N ALA A 81 11.63 -0.62 -3.96
CA ALA A 81 11.18 -1.98 -3.88
C ALA A 81 10.47 -2.17 -2.55
N GLY A 82 9.33 -2.84 -2.55
CA GLY A 82 8.58 -3.11 -1.34
C GLY A 82 7.86 -4.44 -1.45
N GLY A 83 7.49 -4.96 -0.30
CA GLY A 83 6.65 -6.12 -0.19
C GLY A 83 5.71 -5.94 0.98
N TYR A 84 4.50 -6.42 0.85
CA TYR A 84 3.60 -6.51 1.99
C TYR A 84 2.93 -7.87 2.02
N TYR A 85 2.66 -8.30 3.24
CA TYR A 85 1.90 -9.49 3.55
C TYR A 85 0.69 -9.07 4.37
N ASN A 86 -0.50 -9.38 3.88
CA ASN A 86 -1.77 -9.08 4.53
C ASN A 86 -2.50 -10.39 4.81
N ARG A 87 -2.93 -10.59 6.05
CA ARG A 87 -3.86 -11.65 6.41
C ARG A 87 -5.24 -11.04 6.57
N ASP A 88 -6.15 -11.38 5.68
CA ASP A 88 -7.46 -10.75 5.61
C ASP A 88 -8.45 -11.32 6.64
N TYR A 89 -9.46 -10.51 6.97
CA TYR A 89 -10.46 -10.74 8.03
C TYR A 89 -11.56 -11.75 7.65
N ILE A 90 -11.73 -12.01 6.36
CA ILE A 90 -12.86 -12.76 5.84
C ILE A 90 -12.55 -14.25 5.90
N MET A 91 -13.23 -14.98 6.79
CA MET A 91 -13.37 -16.43 6.67
C MET A 91 -14.48 -16.75 5.67
N VAL A 92 -14.12 -17.13 4.44
CA VAL A 92 -15.09 -17.77 3.53
C VAL A 92 -15.09 -19.25 3.87
N GLU A 93 -16.18 -19.75 4.45
CA GLU A 93 -16.37 -21.18 4.78
C GLU A 93 -15.24 -21.82 5.62
N GLY A 94 -14.57 -21.05 6.49
CA GLY A 94 -13.47 -21.54 7.35
C GLY A 94 -12.07 -21.46 6.74
N ASN A 95 -11.90 -20.88 5.53
CA ASN A 95 -10.59 -20.59 4.96
C ASN A 95 -10.14 -19.16 5.25
N HIS A 96 -8.85 -19.00 5.59
CA HIS A 96 -8.21 -17.69 5.71
C HIS A 96 -7.72 -17.21 4.35
N VAL A 97 -8.05 -15.98 3.96
CA VAL A 97 -7.49 -15.35 2.77
C VAL A 97 -6.18 -14.65 3.13
N ARG A 98 -5.12 -14.99 2.40
CA ARG A 98 -3.79 -14.40 2.51
C ARG A 98 -3.50 -13.63 1.24
N ASP A 99 -3.11 -12.38 1.38
CA ASP A 99 -2.64 -11.56 0.26
C ASP A 99 -1.16 -11.29 0.45
N TYR A 100 -0.40 -11.47 -0.61
CA TYR A 100 0.98 -10.98 -0.67
C TYR A 100 1.12 -10.07 -1.88
N GLY A 101 1.75 -8.92 -1.66
CA GLY A 101 2.05 -7.95 -2.69
C GLY A 101 3.54 -7.70 -2.73
N ILE A 102 4.11 -7.61 -3.93
CA ILE A 102 5.47 -7.13 -4.17
C ILE A 102 5.35 -5.95 -5.12
N SER A 103 6.02 -4.86 -4.80
CA SER A 103 6.07 -3.66 -5.62
C SER A 103 7.51 -3.28 -5.94
N CYS A 104 7.72 -2.77 -7.14
CA CYS A 104 8.96 -2.13 -7.53
C CYS A 104 8.66 -0.85 -8.30
N GLY A 105 9.52 0.15 -8.18
CA GLY A 105 9.28 1.45 -8.79
C GLY A 105 10.56 2.19 -9.13
N PHE A 106 10.49 3.03 -10.14
CA PHE A 106 11.59 3.80 -10.69
C PHE A 106 11.13 5.26 -10.85
N GLY A 107 11.78 6.17 -10.14
CA GLY A 107 11.65 7.61 -10.31
C GLY A 107 12.76 8.13 -11.21
N LEU A 108 12.45 8.42 -12.46
CA LEU A 108 13.33 8.99 -13.48
C LEU A 108 13.15 10.52 -13.50
N PRO A 109 14.12 11.31 -13.03
CA PRO A 109 14.11 12.75 -13.24
C PRO A 109 14.49 13.05 -14.70
N ALA A 110 13.64 13.80 -15.39
CA ALA A 110 13.90 14.23 -16.76
C ALA A 110 14.98 15.31 -16.79
N ALA A 111 15.62 15.48 -17.96
CA ALA A 111 16.71 16.44 -18.15
C ALA A 111 16.25 17.92 -18.04
N SER A 112 14.96 18.19 -18.16
CA SER A 112 14.38 19.49 -17.84
C SER A 112 14.20 19.57 -16.32
N GLU A 113 14.94 20.47 -15.66
CA GLU A 113 15.34 20.50 -14.24
C GLU A 113 14.27 20.25 -13.16
N LYS A 114 13.00 20.08 -13.53
CA LYS A 114 11.88 20.01 -12.61
C LYS A 114 10.84 18.92 -12.91
N THR A 115 10.99 18.13 -13.97
CA THR A 115 10.03 17.05 -14.28
C THR A 115 10.52 15.70 -13.75
N VAL A 116 9.68 14.97 -13.04
CA VAL A 116 9.98 13.61 -12.54
C VAL A 116 8.93 12.62 -13.00
N ILE A 117 9.35 11.60 -13.72
CA ILE A 117 8.52 10.48 -14.16
C ILE A 117 8.68 9.34 -13.16
N ASN A 118 7.59 8.84 -12.60
CA ASN A 118 7.56 7.70 -11.70
C ASN A 118 6.86 6.55 -12.42
N LEU A 119 7.55 5.42 -12.51
CA LEU A 119 7.04 4.16 -12.98
C LEU A 119 6.93 3.23 -11.78
N GLY A 120 5.77 2.64 -11.55
CA GLY A 120 5.53 1.67 -10.48
C GLY A 120 4.94 0.40 -11.07
N PHE A 121 5.47 -0.74 -10.66
CA PHE A 121 4.94 -2.05 -10.95
C PHE A 121 4.59 -2.71 -9.63
N GLU A 122 3.38 -3.22 -9.50
CA GLU A 122 2.93 -3.92 -8.32
C GLU A 122 2.29 -5.23 -8.75
N TYR A 123 2.69 -6.30 -8.09
CA TYR A 123 2.16 -7.63 -8.28
C TYR A 123 1.52 -8.08 -6.97
N ILE A 124 0.22 -8.33 -7.01
CA ILE A 124 -0.56 -8.77 -5.86
C ILE A 124 -1.09 -10.17 -6.17
N ASN A 125 -0.82 -11.13 -5.30
CA ASN A 125 -1.48 -12.42 -5.35
C ASN A 125 -2.28 -12.62 -4.07
N ARG A 126 -3.56 -12.94 -4.26
CA ARG A 126 -4.53 -13.19 -3.21
C ARG A 126 -4.96 -14.64 -3.29
N GLN A 127 -4.81 -15.37 -2.19
CA GLN A 127 -5.09 -16.80 -2.14
C GLN A 127 -5.83 -17.20 -0.87
N ALA A 128 -6.93 -17.94 -1.02
CA ALA A 128 -7.60 -18.63 0.08
C ALA A 128 -6.81 -19.88 0.51
N THR A 129 -6.60 -20.08 1.81
CA THR A 129 -5.87 -21.22 2.40
C THR A 129 -6.67 -21.80 3.57
N PRO A 130 -6.74 -23.14 3.78
CA PRO A 130 -6.11 -24.26 3.05
C PRO A 130 -6.73 -24.68 1.72
N ASN A 131 -8.00 -24.38 1.42
CA ASN A 131 -8.60 -24.74 0.12
C ASN A 131 -8.45 -23.56 -0.86
N PRO A 132 -7.75 -23.72 -2.02
CA PRO A 132 -7.54 -22.66 -2.99
C PRO A 132 -8.80 -22.38 -3.83
N LEU A 133 -9.94 -22.16 -3.17
CA LEU A 133 -11.22 -21.84 -3.80
C LEU A 133 -11.17 -20.51 -4.57
N LEU A 134 -10.28 -19.59 -4.13
CA LEU A 134 -10.08 -18.29 -4.75
C LEU A 134 -8.58 -18.01 -4.86
N LYS A 135 -8.10 -17.85 -6.10
CA LYS A 135 -6.75 -17.39 -6.43
C LYS A 135 -6.86 -16.26 -7.43
N GLU A 136 -6.43 -15.06 -7.04
CA GLU A 136 -6.49 -13.87 -7.88
C GLU A 136 -5.09 -13.27 -7.99
N GLN A 137 -4.65 -13.00 -9.22
CA GLN A 137 -3.37 -12.38 -9.51
C GLN A 137 -3.64 -11.05 -10.20
N TYR A 138 -3.19 -9.97 -9.57
CA TYR A 138 -3.28 -8.63 -10.10
C TYR A 138 -1.89 -8.11 -10.43
N PHE A 139 -1.78 -7.48 -11.59
CA PHE A 139 -0.59 -6.76 -12.00
C PHE A 139 -0.98 -5.32 -12.27
N HIS A 140 -0.48 -4.41 -11.45
CA HIS A 140 -0.71 -2.98 -11.58
C HIS A 140 0.52 -2.31 -12.18
N VAL A 141 0.30 -1.48 -13.19
CA VAL A 141 1.31 -0.59 -13.76
C VAL A 141 0.85 0.83 -13.51
N THR A 142 1.67 1.60 -12.79
CA THR A 142 1.41 3.00 -12.46
C THR A 142 2.43 3.89 -13.15
N LEU A 143 1.96 4.86 -13.93
CA LEU A 143 2.79 5.91 -14.53
C LEU A 143 2.35 7.25 -13.95
N GLY A 144 3.24 7.93 -13.23
CA GLY A 144 3.00 9.24 -12.65
C GLY A 144 3.99 10.26 -13.17
N ILE A 145 3.53 11.35 -13.76
CA ILE A 145 4.39 12.44 -14.25
C ILE A 145 4.19 13.65 -13.36
N ASN A 146 5.26 14.08 -12.68
CA ASN A 146 5.27 15.29 -11.89
C ASN A 146 5.88 16.41 -12.73
N PHE A 147 5.06 17.37 -13.13
CA PHE A 147 5.51 18.62 -13.74
C PHE A 147 5.66 19.68 -12.66
N ASN A 148 6.89 19.99 -12.25
CA ASN A 148 7.14 21.14 -11.39
C ASN A 148 7.51 22.35 -12.26
N GLN A 149 6.53 22.95 -12.93
CA GLN A 149 6.75 24.17 -13.69
C GLN A 149 6.33 25.38 -12.85
N VAL A 150 7.17 26.40 -12.79
CA VAL A 150 6.79 27.71 -12.25
C VAL A 150 5.94 28.36 -13.34
N TRP A 151 4.65 28.10 -13.33
CA TRP A 151 3.72 28.95 -14.06
C TRP A 151 3.91 30.38 -13.53
N PHE A 152 3.95 31.39 -14.40
CA PHE A 152 4.17 32.82 -14.10
C PHE A 152 5.60 33.38 -14.04
N PHE A 153 6.60 32.80 -14.71
CA PHE A 153 7.83 33.58 -15.01
C PHE A 153 7.53 34.58 -16.15
N GLN A 154 7.17 35.80 -15.77
CA GLN A 154 7.00 36.91 -16.71
C GLN A 154 8.38 37.29 -17.25
N ASN A 155 8.70 36.89 -18.48
CA ASN A 155 9.90 37.38 -19.17
C ASN A 155 9.80 38.91 -19.25
N LYS A 156 10.65 39.62 -18.51
CA LYS A 156 10.97 41.01 -18.85
C LYS A 156 11.77 40.96 -20.15
N LEU A 157 11.08 41.08 -21.28
CA LEU A 157 11.70 41.54 -22.51
C LEU A 157 12.38 42.88 -22.18
N ARG A 158 13.69 42.96 -22.44
CA ARG A 158 14.49 44.19 -22.32
C ARG A 158 14.95 44.59 -23.70
#